data_AF-S9RE59-F1
#
_entry.id   AF-S9RE59-F1
#
_cell.length_a   1.000
_cell.length_b   1.000
_cell.length_c   1.000
_cell.angle_alpha   90.00
_cell.angle_beta   90.00
_cell.angle_gamma   90.00
#
_symmetry.space_group_name_H-M   'P 1'
#
loop_
_entity.id
_entity.type
_entity.pdbx_description
1 polymer ?
#
loop_
_entity_poly.entity_id
_entity_poly.type
_entity_poly.pdbx_seq_one_letter_code
_entity_poly.pdbx_strand_id
1 'polypeptide(L)'
;MLRKFPTKTLSADLQLAAVRAQFDKHGSALCNAAGLIDGDAGTARVLRLISRLREAARLDWATRRRLVDLHRLLSLDPVIDEFEPDLSSWVFLDPASPEVEELCLLTDRLYDLLVEIGELDDERDALALALPVQDAA
;
A
#
# COMPACT_ATOMS: atom_id res chain seq x y z
N MET A 1 -14.18 24.09 -31.15
CA MET A 1 -14.27 23.98 -29.67
C MET A 1 -13.87 22.57 -29.28
N LEU A 2 -12.68 22.39 -28.69
CA LEU A 2 -12.13 21.07 -28.36
C LEU A 2 -12.12 20.91 -26.84
N ARG A 3 -13.05 20.10 -26.31
CA ARG A 3 -12.94 19.61 -24.93
C ARG A 3 -12.03 18.40 -24.93
N LYS A 4 -10.75 18.61 -24.57
CA LYS A 4 -9.88 17.51 -24.13
C LYS A 4 -10.26 17.22 -22.67
N PHE A 5 -10.97 16.12 -22.43
CA PHE A 5 -11.15 15.61 -21.07
C PHE A 5 -9.97 14.70 -20.72
N PRO A 6 -9.16 15.01 -19.70
CA PRO A 6 -8.13 14.11 -19.21
C PRO A 6 -8.77 13.19 -18.16
N THR A 7 -9.65 12.27 -18.58
CA THR A 7 -10.25 11.28 -17.66
C THR A 7 -9.26 10.23 -17.18
N LYS A 8 -8.10 10.11 -17.85
CA LYS A 8 -7.02 9.17 -17.47
C LYS A 8 -6.18 9.60 -16.25
N THR A 9 -6.42 10.81 -15.72
CA THR A 9 -5.64 11.40 -14.61
C THR A 9 -6.39 11.29 -13.28
N LEU A 10 -7.71 11.49 -13.27
CA LEU A 10 -8.50 11.58 -12.03
C LEU A 10 -8.39 10.32 -11.16
N SER A 11 -8.60 9.11 -11.69
CA SER A 11 -8.53 7.86 -10.89
C SER A 11 -7.11 7.54 -10.39
N ALA A 12 -6.07 7.78 -11.21
CA ALA A 12 -4.69 7.55 -10.78
C ALA A 12 -4.22 8.57 -9.73
N ASP A 13 -4.73 9.80 -9.80
CA ASP A 13 -4.52 10.83 -8.78
C ASP A 13 -5.26 10.47 -7.49
N LEU A 14 -6.46 9.88 -7.57
CA LEU A 14 -7.24 9.43 -6.40
C LEU A 14 -6.55 8.30 -5.64
N GLN A 15 -6.04 7.28 -6.33
CA GLN A 15 -5.29 6.18 -5.69
C GLN A 15 -4.05 6.70 -4.95
N LEU A 16 -3.27 7.55 -5.59
CA LEU A 16 -2.09 8.15 -4.97
C LEU A 16 -2.47 9.06 -3.79
N ALA A 17 -3.57 9.81 -3.90
CA ALA A 17 -4.08 10.65 -2.83
C ALA A 17 -4.54 9.84 -1.61
N ALA A 18 -5.27 8.74 -1.82
CA ALA A 18 -5.69 7.83 -0.76
C ALA A 18 -4.49 7.26 0.01
N VAL A 19 -3.48 6.76 -0.73
CA VAL A 19 -2.25 6.26 -0.12
C VAL A 19 -1.51 7.37 0.65
N ARG A 20 -1.35 8.56 0.06
CA ARG A 20 -0.69 9.69 0.75
C ARG A 20 -1.42 10.08 2.04
N ALA A 21 -2.75 10.19 2.00
CA ALA A 21 -3.55 10.52 3.17
C ALA A 21 -3.35 9.51 4.31
N GLN A 22 -3.28 8.21 3.98
CA GLN A 22 -3.02 7.17 4.97
C GLN A 22 -1.62 7.30 5.57
N PHE A 23 -0.59 7.51 4.75
CA PHE A 23 0.79 7.65 5.22
C PHE A 23 1.06 8.96 5.95
N ASP A 24 0.34 10.04 5.62
CA ASP A 24 0.40 11.30 6.38
C ASP A 24 -0.23 11.13 7.78
N LYS A 25 -1.31 10.36 7.88
CA LYS A 25 -2.02 10.11 9.14
C LYS A 25 -1.35 9.06 10.03
N HIS A 26 -0.81 8.00 9.43
CA HIS A 26 -0.34 6.80 10.13
C HIS A 26 1.15 6.48 9.90
N GLY A 27 1.90 7.30 9.17
CA GLY A 27 3.29 7.00 8.80
C GLY A 27 4.22 6.73 9.99
N SER A 28 4.09 7.49 11.08
CA SER A 28 4.86 7.25 12.31
C SER A 28 4.53 5.90 12.95
N ALA A 29 3.23 5.58 13.03
CA ALA A 29 2.76 4.33 13.60
C ALA A 29 3.19 3.12 12.74
N LEU A 30 3.16 3.26 11.41
CA LEU A 30 3.69 2.26 10.48
C LEU A 30 5.20 2.05 10.64
N CYS A 31 5.97 3.12 10.85
CA CYS A 31 7.41 3.01 11.16
C CYS A 31 7.64 2.22 12.45
N ASN A 32 6.91 2.54 13.52
CA ASN A 32 7.03 1.85 14.81
C ASN A 32 6.64 0.37 14.67
N ALA A 33 5.53 0.08 14.01
CA ALA A 33 5.04 -1.28 13.77
C ALA A 33 6.03 -2.11 12.94
N ALA A 34 6.56 -1.55 11.84
CA ALA A 34 7.57 -2.23 11.03
C ALA A 34 8.88 -2.40 11.81
N GLY A 35 9.25 -1.41 12.63
CA GLY A 35 10.42 -1.46 13.50
C GLY A 35 10.31 -2.49 14.62
N LEU A 36 9.11 -2.71 15.13
CA LEU A 36 8.81 -3.75 16.12
C LEU A 36 9.05 -5.15 15.55
N ILE A 37 8.90 -5.35 14.24
CA ILE A 37 9.03 -6.67 13.58
C ILE A 37 10.44 -6.90 13.02
N ASP A 38 10.99 -5.92 12.30
CA ASP A 38 12.23 -6.06 11.50
C ASP A 38 13.27 -4.98 11.86
N GLY A 39 13.16 -4.40 13.06
CA GLY A 39 14.10 -3.40 13.59
C GLY A 39 14.30 -2.20 12.66
N ASP A 40 15.55 -1.74 12.54
CA ASP A 40 15.89 -0.61 11.68
C ASP A 40 15.58 -0.88 10.20
N ALA A 41 15.64 -2.14 9.76
CA ALA A 41 15.33 -2.51 8.38
C ALA A 41 13.84 -2.30 8.07
N GLY A 42 12.96 -2.66 9.01
CA GLY A 42 11.52 -2.42 8.96
C GLY A 42 11.19 -0.91 8.92
N THR A 43 11.76 -0.15 9.85
CA THR A 43 11.58 1.32 9.88
C THR A 43 12.03 1.97 8.57
N ALA A 44 13.22 1.60 8.08
CA ALA A 44 13.76 2.15 6.86
C ALA A 44 12.92 1.77 5.62
N ARG A 45 12.24 0.61 5.63
CA ARG A 45 11.33 0.20 4.55
C ARG A 45 10.15 1.17 4.42
N VAL A 46 9.53 1.54 5.55
CA VAL A 46 8.41 2.48 5.59
C VAL A 46 8.86 3.88 5.18
N LEU A 47 9.98 4.37 5.70
CA LEU A 47 10.51 5.70 5.33
C LEU A 47 10.83 5.81 3.83
N ARG A 48 11.43 4.77 3.23
CA ARG A 48 11.66 4.73 1.78
C ARG A 48 10.35 4.77 0.99
N LEU A 49 9.31 4.11 1.48
CA LEU A 49 7.99 4.13 0.85
C LEU A 49 7.35 5.52 0.94
N ILE A 50 7.40 6.18 2.11
CA ILE A 50 6.93 7.55 2.31
C ILE A 50 7.64 8.52 1.35
N SER A 51 8.97 8.47 1.26
CA SER A 51 9.73 9.32 0.35
C SER A 51 9.34 9.10 -1.11
N ARG A 52 9.18 7.84 -1.52
CA ARG A 52 8.73 7.50 -2.87
C ARG A 52 7.33 8.03 -3.17
N LEU A 53 6.41 7.89 -2.23
CA LEU A 53 5.04 8.39 -2.36
C LEU A 53 5.00 9.92 -2.50
N ARG A 54 5.90 10.64 -1.81
CA ARG A 54 6.01 12.10 -1.93
C ARG A 54 6.43 12.55 -3.33
N GLU A 55 7.34 11.82 -3.97
CA GLU A 55 7.89 12.16 -5.28
C GLU A 55 7.05 11.63 -6.46
N ALA A 56 6.21 10.63 -6.21
CA ALA A 56 5.42 9.99 -7.25
C ALA A 56 4.39 10.95 -7.88
N ALA A 57 4.27 10.91 -9.21
CA ALA A 57 3.15 11.55 -9.91
C ALA A 57 1.92 10.62 -9.99
N ARG A 58 2.14 9.29 -9.96
CA ARG A 58 1.11 8.25 -10.04
C ARG A 58 1.57 7.03 -9.24
N LEU A 59 0.62 6.19 -8.83
CA LEU A 59 0.91 4.94 -8.14
C LEU A 59 1.38 3.86 -9.12
N ASP A 60 2.70 3.71 -9.26
CA ASP A 60 3.31 2.71 -10.14
C ASP A 60 3.23 1.27 -9.57
N TRP A 61 3.46 0.29 -10.44
CA TRP A 61 3.46 -1.14 -10.07
C TRP A 61 4.47 -1.45 -8.95
N ALA A 62 5.65 -0.81 -8.98
CA ALA A 62 6.70 -1.04 -7.98
C ALA A 62 6.29 -0.54 -6.59
N THR A 63 5.60 0.60 -6.50
CA THR A 63 5.10 1.18 -5.25
C THR A 63 3.93 0.35 -4.72
N ARG A 64 3.02 -0.11 -5.60
CA ARG A 64 1.95 -1.06 -5.25
C ARG A 64 2.52 -2.34 -4.66
N ARG A 65 3.52 -2.92 -5.30
CA ARG A 65 4.18 -4.12 -4.78
C ARG A 65 4.78 -3.88 -3.40
N ARG A 66 5.41 -2.73 -3.17
CA ARG A 66 5.96 -2.36 -1.85
C ARG A 66 4.90 -2.18 -0.78
N LEU A 67 3.70 -1.69 -1.12
CA LEU A 67 2.57 -1.62 -0.19
C LEU A 67 2.11 -3.02 0.22
N VAL A 68 2.02 -3.95 -0.74
CA VAL A 68 1.69 -5.36 -0.49
C VAL A 68 2.78 -6.04 0.35
N ASP A 69 4.05 -5.81 0.04
CA ASP A 69 5.18 -6.36 0.80
C ASP A 69 5.21 -5.81 2.24
N LEU A 70 4.83 -4.55 2.45
CA LEU A 70 4.68 -3.96 3.79
C LEU A 70 3.51 -4.61 4.54
N HIS A 71 2.34 -4.77 3.90
CA HIS A 71 1.21 -5.46 4.51
C HIS A 71 1.58 -6.87 4.96
N ARG A 72 2.27 -7.62 4.10
CA ARG A 72 2.77 -8.97 4.41
C ARG A 72 3.72 -8.99 5.60
N LEU A 73 4.65 -8.04 5.67
CA LEU A 73 5.54 -7.89 6.82
C LEU A 73 4.73 -7.67 8.11
N LEU A 74 3.79 -6.72 8.11
CA LEU A 74 2.98 -6.40 9.29
C LEU A 74 2.02 -7.54 9.69
N SER A 75 1.57 -8.32 8.71
CA SER A 75 0.75 -9.53 8.92
C SER A 75 1.56 -10.72 9.43
N LEU A 76 2.88 -10.59 9.58
CA LEU A 76 3.79 -11.69 9.87
C LEU A 76 3.66 -12.86 8.87
N ASP A 77 3.35 -12.52 7.61
CA ASP A 77 3.22 -13.45 6.48
C ASP A 77 4.33 -13.21 5.43
N PRO A 78 5.61 -13.39 5.78
CA PRO A 78 6.68 -13.28 4.81
C PRO A 78 6.57 -14.41 3.78
N VAL A 79 6.77 -14.09 2.49
CA VAL A 79 6.90 -15.12 1.44
C VAL A 79 8.13 -15.97 1.76
N ILE A 80 7.90 -17.21 2.20
CA ILE A 80 8.92 -18.22 2.39
C ILE A 80 9.27 -18.79 1.01
N ASP A 81 9.93 -17.99 0.17
CA ASP A 81 10.63 -18.53 -0.99
C ASP A 81 11.98 -19.07 -0.51
N GLU A 82 12.00 -20.38 -0.26
CA GLU A 82 13.15 -21.29 -0.43
C GLU A 82 14.19 -21.48 0.68
N PHE A 83 14.12 -20.87 1.86
CA PHE A 83 15.01 -21.29 2.96
C PHE A 83 14.26 -21.27 4.29
N GLU A 84 14.49 -22.28 5.14
CA GLU A 84 13.96 -22.32 6.50
C GLU A 84 14.12 -20.93 7.12
N PRO A 85 13.03 -20.27 7.54
CA PRO A 85 13.15 -18.95 8.12
C PRO A 85 14.03 -19.09 9.35
N ASP A 86 15.07 -18.27 9.44
CA ASP A 86 15.81 -18.09 10.68
C ASP A 86 14.87 -17.43 11.70
N LEU A 87 14.08 -18.26 12.37
CA LEU A 87 13.09 -17.88 13.38
C LEU A 87 13.76 -17.28 14.62
N SER A 88 15.11 -17.26 14.70
CA SER A 88 15.81 -16.60 15.80
C SER A 88 15.62 -15.08 15.80
N SER A 89 15.17 -14.50 14.68
CA SER A 89 14.81 -13.08 14.55
C SER A 89 13.34 -12.79 14.80
N TRP A 90 12.48 -13.82 14.97
CA TRP A 90 11.06 -13.60 15.20
C TRP A 90 10.85 -13.01 16.59
N VAL A 91 10.38 -11.77 16.59
CA VAL A 91 10.07 -11.04 17.81
C VAL A 91 8.97 -11.79 18.55
N PHE A 92 9.25 -12.14 19.82
CA PHE A 92 8.27 -12.76 20.70
C PHE A 92 7.27 -11.69 21.15
N LEU A 93 6.24 -11.49 20.33
CA LEU A 93 5.15 -10.56 20.60
C LEU A 93 4.15 -11.22 21.55
N ASP A 94 3.84 -10.56 22.66
CA ASP A 94 2.72 -10.96 23.52
C ASP A 94 1.40 -10.58 22.83
N PRO A 95 0.55 -11.54 22.45
CA PRO A 95 -0.71 -11.24 21.76
C PRO A 95 -1.67 -10.36 22.56
N ALA A 96 -1.50 -10.28 23.89
CA ALA A 96 -2.31 -9.44 24.76
C ALA A 96 -1.74 -8.02 24.94
N SER A 97 -0.61 -7.71 24.30
CA SER A 97 0.03 -6.40 24.45
C SER A 97 -0.66 -5.32 23.60
N PRO A 98 -0.71 -4.07 24.09
CA PRO A 98 -1.31 -2.96 23.35
C PRO A 98 -0.57 -2.66 22.03
N GLU A 99 0.72 -2.96 21.95
CA GLU A 99 1.51 -2.80 20.73
C GLU A 99 1.06 -3.77 19.64
N VAL A 100 0.69 -5.00 20.00
CA VAL A 100 0.13 -5.98 19.05
C VAL A 100 -1.27 -5.57 18.62
N GLU A 101 -2.10 -5.05 19.51
CA GLU A 101 -3.41 -4.49 19.14
C GLU A 101 -3.25 -3.35 18.11
N GLU A 102 -2.34 -2.41 18.34
CA GLU A 102 -2.06 -1.33 17.40
C GLU A 102 -1.51 -1.87 16.06
N LEU A 103 -0.62 -2.87 16.10
CA LEU A 103 -0.11 -3.56 14.91
C LEU A 103 -1.25 -4.17 14.08
N CYS A 104 -2.18 -4.89 14.72
CA CYS A 104 -3.35 -5.47 14.04
C CYS A 104 -4.21 -4.38 13.39
N LEU A 105 -4.55 -3.31 14.13
CA LEU A 105 -5.34 -2.20 13.61
C LEU A 105 -4.66 -1.49 12.43
N LEU A 106 -3.32 -1.35 12.45
CA LEU A 106 -2.57 -0.77 11.35
C LEU A 106 -2.53 -1.70 10.13
N THR A 107 -2.44 -3.01 10.37
CA THR A 107 -2.44 -4.02 9.31
C THR A 107 -3.79 -4.05 8.60
N ASP A 108 -4.89 -4.07 9.35
CA ASP A 108 -6.26 -4.01 8.80
C ASP A 108 -6.47 -2.74 7.97
N ARG A 109 -6.05 -1.59 8.50
CA ARG A 109 -6.14 -0.32 7.76
C ARG A 109 -5.30 -0.29 6.49
N LEU A 110 -4.16 -0.99 6.48
CA LEU A 110 -3.34 -1.11 5.28
C LEU A 110 -3.97 -2.07 4.27
N TYR A 111 -4.63 -3.13 4.76
CA TYR A 111 -5.42 -4.04 3.93
C TYR A 111 -6.59 -3.32 3.25
N ASP A 112 -7.39 -2.56 4.02
CA ASP A 112 -8.49 -1.76 3.50
C ASP A 112 -8.04 -0.80 2.40
N LEU A 113 -6.88 -0.14 2.58
CA LEU A 113 -6.29 0.71 1.56
C LEU A 113 -5.91 -0.07 0.29
N LEU A 114 -5.35 -1.28 0.43
CA LEU A 114 -5.03 -2.12 -0.72
C LEU A 114 -6.29 -2.54 -1.49
N VAL A 115 -7.37 -2.84 -0.78
CA VAL A 115 -8.69 -3.14 -1.36
C VAL A 115 -9.22 -1.90 -2.10
N GLU A 116 -9.23 -0.73 -1.47
CA GLU A 116 -9.69 0.53 -2.09
C GLU A 116 -8.93 0.83 -3.40
N ILE A 117 -7.61 0.61 -3.42
CA ILE A 117 -6.80 0.78 -4.64
C ILE A 117 -7.26 -0.18 -5.75
N GLY A 118 -7.57 -1.43 -5.39
CA GLY A 118 -8.06 -2.46 -6.31
C GLY A 118 -9.45 -2.13 -6.87
N GLU A 119 -10.37 -1.70 -6.01
CA GLU A 119 -11.71 -1.25 -6.43
C GLU A 119 -11.62 -0.07 -7.42
N LEU A 120 -10.74 0.90 -7.16
CA LEU A 120 -10.48 2.01 -8.08
C LEU A 120 -9.86 1.57 -9.42
N ASP A 121 -9.14 0.46 -9.45
CA ASP A 121 -8.65 -0.13 -10.71
C ASP A 121 -9.78 -0.82 -11.48
N ASP A 122 -10.64 -1.58 -10.79
CA ASP A 122 -11.79 -2.26 -11.40
C ASP A 122 -12.78 -1.25 -11.99
N GLU A 123 -13.05 -0.15 -11.28
CA GLU A 123 -13.87 0.96 -11.78
C GLU A 123 -13.28 1.59 -13.05
N ARG A 124 -11.96 1.81 -13.07
CA ARG A 124 -11.27 2.34 -14.25
C ARG A 124 -11.40 1.39 -15.43
N ASP A 125 -11.21 0.11 -15.20
CA ASP A 125 -11.24 -0.91 -16.25
C ASP A 125 -12.68 -1.11 -16.77
N ALA A 126 -13.68 -1.05 -15.90
CA ALA A 126 -15.10 -1.03 -16.28
C ALA A 126 -15.45 0.21 -17.13
N LEU A 127 -14.97 1.40 -16.75
CA LEU A 127 -15.13 2.62 -17.55
C LEU A 127 -14.46 2.52 -18.92
N ALA A 128 -13.28 1.91 -18.99
CA ALA A 128 -12.57 1.70 -20.25
C ALA A 128 -13.33 0.77 -21.21
N LEU A 129 -13.99 -0.26 -20.68
CA LEU A 129 -14.84 -1.18 -21.44
C LEU A 129 -16.19 -0.55 -21.85
N ALA A 130 -16.72 0.36 -21.03
CA ALA A 130 -17.99 1.03 -21.27
C ALA A 130 -17.91 2.19 -22.29
N LEU A 131 -16.71 2.68 -22.62
CA LEU A 131 -16.52 3.66 -23.68
C LEU A 131 -16.79 2.99 -25.04
N PRO A 132 -17.90 3.30 -25.73
CA PRO A 132 -18.14 2.74 -27.04
C PRO A 132 -17.04 3.21 -27.99
N VAL A 133 -16.67 2.35 -28.94
CA VAL A 133 -15.87 2.69 -30.13
C VAL A 133 -16.71 3.67 -30.97
N GLN A 134 -16.89 4.89 -30.48
CA GLN A 134 -17.43 6.02 -31.23
C GLN A 134 -16.24 6.75 -31.84
N ASP A 135 -15.60 6.14 -32.84
CA ASP A 135 -14.72 6.81 -33.80
C ASP A 135 -14.39 5.82 -34.94
N ALA A 136 -15.41 5.35 -35.65
CA ALA A 136 -15.27 4.68 -36.95
C ALA A 136 -16.59 4.73 -37.74
N ALA A 137 -16.93 5.90 -38.27
CA ALA A 137 -17.89 6.06 -39.37
C ALA A 137 -17.51 7.29 -40.21
#